data_AF-A0A7C5NQW3-F1
#
_entry.id   AF-A0A7C5NQW3-F1
#
_cell.length_a   1.000
_cell.length_b   1.000
_cell.length_c   1.000
_cell.angle_alpha   90.00
_cell.angle_beta   90.00
_cell.angle_gamma   90.00
#
_symmetry.space_group_name_H-M   'P 1'
#
loop_
_entity.id
_entity.type
_entity.pdbx_description
1 polymer ?
#
loop_
_entity_poly.entity_id
_entity_poly.type
_entity_poly.pdbx_seq_one_letter_code
_entity_poly.pdbx_strand_id
1 'polypeptide(L)'
;MKVLKARVYEAELQAQLDETSADRKLQVGSGARSEKIRTYNYPQNRLTDHRIGLTLYSLDSIMNDGNLKLVLDPLNAHAQAEAIKEAGL
;
A
#
# COMPACT_ATOMS: atom_id res chain seq x y z
N MET A 1 -14.63 -39.58 15.27
CA MET A 1 -13.48 -39.00 14.54
C MET A 1 -13.83 -37.96 13.47
N LYS A 2 -14.95 -38.06 12.71
CA LYS A 2 -15.32 -37.05 11.69
C LYS A 2 -15.55 -35.63 12.25
N VAL A 3 -16.27 -35.53 13.36
CA VAL A 3 -16.58 -34.23 14.01
C VAL A 3 -15.33 -33.54 14.55
N LEU A 4 -14.40 -34.30 15.15
CA LEU A 4 -13.16 -33.74 15.70
C LEU A 4 -12.27 -33.17 14.58
N LYS A 5 -12.11 -33.90 13.46
CA LYS A 5 -11.36 -33.42 12.29
C LYS A 5 -11.98 -32.16 11.69
N ALA A 6 -13.31 -32.12 11.59
CA ALA A 6 -14.02 -30.95 11.09
C ALA A 6 -13.79 -29.71 11.98
N ARG A 7 -13.86 -29.87 13.31
CA ARG A 7 -13.62 -28.77 14.27
C ARG A 7 -12.19 -28.25 14.25
N VAL A 8 -11.19 -29.14 14.13
CA VAL A 8 -9.78 -28.73 14.02
C VAL A 8 -9.54 -27.95 12.74
N TYR A 9 -10.07 -28.44 11.61
CA TYR A 9 -9.98 -27.75 10.32
C TYR A 9 -10.66 -26.38 10.34
N GLU A 10 -11.84 -26.28 10.93
CA GLU A 10 -12.57 -25.02 11.08
C GLU A 10 -11.78 -24.00 11.92
N ALA A 11 -11.14 -24.44 13.00
CA ALA A 11 -10.29 -23.59 13.83
C ALA A 11 -9.06 -23.07 13.08
N GLU A 12 -8.37 -23.91 12.31
CA GLU A 12 -7.22 -23.50 11.50
C GLU A 12 -7.64 -22.54 10.37
N LEU A 13 -8.75 -22.82 9.70
CA LEU A 13 -9.29 -21.94 8.66
C LEU A 13 -9.67 -20.57 9.25
N GLN A 14 -10.32 -20.54 10.41
CA GLN A 14 -10.66 -19.29 11.07
C GLN A 14 -9.41 -18.50 11.44
N ALA A 15 -8.37 -19.15 11.98
CA ALA A 15 -7.11 -18.49 12.31
C ALA A 15 -6.45 -17.86 11.07
N GLN A 16 -6.43 -18.57 9.94
CA GLN A 16 -5.88 -18.05 8.68
C GLN A 16 -6.68 -16.86 8.13
N LEU A 17 -8.01 -16.92 8.23
CA LEU A 17 -8.89 -15.83 7.81
C LEU A 17 -8.68 -14.60 8.70
N ASP A 18 -8.54 -14.79 10.00
CA ASP A 18 -8.32 -13.72 10.96
C ASP A 18 -6.98 -13.01 10.69
N GLU A 19 -5.90 -13.77 10.47
CA GLU A 19 -4.58 -13.24 10.09
C GLU A 19 -4.66 -12.42 8.80
N THR A 20 -5.23 -12.99 7.74
CA THR A 20 -5.40 -12.31 6.44
C THR A 20 -6.25 -11.05 6.57
N SER A 21 -7.29 -11.08 7.41
CA SER A 21 -8.17 -9.95 7.63
C SER A 21 -7.47 -8.82 8.38
N ALA A 22 -6.63 -9.16 9.37
CA ALA A 22 -5.84 -8.21 10.13
C ALA A 22 -4.81 -7.51 9.23
N ASP A 23 -4.06 -8.27 8.43
CA ASP A 23 -3.09 -7.73 7.48
C ASP A 23 -3.73 -6.80 6.46
N ARG A 24 -4.89 -7.21 5.91
CA ARG A 24 -5.64 -6.37 4.99
C ARG A 24 -6.10 -5.07 5.64
N LYS A 25 -6.58 -5.16 6.89
CA LYS A 25 -7.03 -3.98 7.63
C LYS A 25 -5.88 -3.00 7.86
N LEU A 26 -4.68 -3.49 8.14
CA LEU A 26 -3.48 -2.67 8.27
C LEU A 26 -3.08 -2.01 6.94
N GLN A 27 -3.17 -2.73 5.81
CA GLN A 27 -2.82 -2.20 4.50
C GLN A 27 -3.82 -1.17 3.95
N VAL A 28 -5.11 -1.38 4.19
CA VAL A 28 -6.18 -0.49 3.70
C VAL A 28 -6.41 0.70 4.63
N GLY A 29 -6.15 0.54 5.93
CA GLY A 29 -6.44 1.54 6.95
C GLY A 29 -7.95 1.70 7.19
N SER A 30 -8.37 2.90 7.59
CA SER A 30 -9.77 3.25 7.83
C SER A 30 -10.52 3.70 6.57
N GLY A 31 -9.80 3.95 5.47
CA GLY A 31 -10.35 4.52 4.25
C GLY A 31 -10.70 6.00 4.35
N ALA A 32 -10.35 6.68 5.45
CA ALA A 32 -10.60 8.09 5.64
C ALA A 32 -9.74 8.95 4.70
N ARG A 33 -10.26 10.11 4.29
CA ARG A 33 -9.54 11.08 3.43
C ARG A 33 -8.24 11.60 4.05
N SER A 34 -8.14 11.58 5.37
CA SER A 34 -6.91 11.92 6.11
C SER A 34 -5.77 10.94 5.85
N GLU A 35 -6.09 9.67 5.58
CA GLU A 35 -5.12 8.58 5.38
C GLU A 35 -4.73 8.37 3.91
N LYS A 36 -5.18 9.24 3.01
CA LYS A 36 -4.85 9.13 1.58
C LYS A 36 -3.32 9.19 1.38
N ILE A 37 -2.78 8.19 0.69
CA ILE A 37 -1.36 8.18 0.31
C ILE A 37 -1.07 9.01 -0.95
N ARG A 38 -2.07 9.23 -1.81
CA ARG A 38 -1.94 9.96 -3.07
C ARG A 38 -3.17 10.81 -3.37
N THR A 39 -2.99 11.82 -4.21
CA THR A 39 -4.09 12.62 -4.77
C THR A 39 -3.86 12.78 -6.27
N TYR A 40 -4.90 12.48 -7.04
CA TYR A 40 -4.93 12.57 -8.49
C TYR A 40 -5.81 13.76 -8.89
N ASN A 41 -5.23 14.77 -9.54
CA ASN A 41 -5.91 15.98 -9.98
C ASN A 41 -5.88 16.04 -11.51
N TYR A 42 -6.94 15.54 -12.15
CA TYR A 42 -7.07 15.51 -13.61
C TYR A 42 -7.11 16.90 -14.26
N PRO A 43 -7.89 17.89 -13.77
CA PRO A 43 -7.90 19.23 -14.36
C PRO A 43 -6.52 19.91 -14.43
N GLN A 44 -5.64 19.60 -13.48
CA GLN A 44 -4.27 20.16 -13.43
C GLN A 44 -3.19 19.18 -13.91
N ASN A 45 -3.59 18.02 -14.47
CA ASN A 45 -2.71 16.93 -14.89
C ASN A 45 -1.65 16.55 -13.83
N ARG A 46 -2.05 16.53 -12.54
CA ARG A 46 -1.10 16.45 -11.41
C ARG A 46 -1.38 15.27 -10.49
N LEU A 47 -0.31 14.56 -10.13
CA LEU A 47 -0.28 13.54 -9.09
C LEU A 47 0.55 14.03 -7.91
N THR A 48 0.02 13.94 -6.69
CA THR A 48 0.78 14.19 -5.46
C THR A 48 0.80 12.93 -4.61
N ASP A 49 1.99 12.44 -4.23
CA ASP A 49 2.19 11.36 -3.26
C ASP A 49 2.58 11.96 -1.90
N HIS A 50 1.73 11.73 -0.90
CA HIS A 50 1.84 12.34 0.43
C HIS A 50 2.84 11.61 1.32
N ARG A 51 3.31 10.41 0.94
CA ARG A 51 4.27 9.64 1.75
C ARG A 51 5.65 10.30 1.77
N ILE A 52 6.02 10.94 0.66
CA ILE A 52 7.33 11.60 0.48
C ILE A 52 7.19 13.06 0.00
N GLY A 53 5.97 13.58 -0.10
CA GLY A 53 5.71 14.95 -0.61
C GLY A 53 5.99 15.13 -2.11
N LEU A 54 6.04 14.06 -2.89
CA LEU A 54 6.32 14.12 -4.33
C LEU A 54 5.13 14.69 -5.10
N THR A 55 5.37 15.65 -5.99
CA THR A 55 4.34 16.18 -6.90
C THR A 55 4.83 16.15 -8.35
N LEU A 56 4.05 15.52 -9.23
CA LEU A 56 4.35 15.34 -10.65
C LEU A 56 3.22 15.95 -11.49
N TYR A 57 3.57 16.66 -12.57
CA TYR A 57 2.63 17.29 -13.52
C TYR A 57 2.49 16.46 -14.80
N SER A 58 2.40 15.14 -14.65
CA SER A 58 2.39 14.17 -15.74
C SER A 58 1.38 13.05 -15.48
N LEU A 59 0.25 13.36 -14.85
CA LEU A 59 -0.76 12.38 -14.44
C LEU A 59 -1.26 11.52 -15.62
N ASP A 60 -1.57 12.14 -16.75
CA ASP A 60 -2.06 11.45 -17.93
C ASP A 60 -1.05 10.40 -18.42
N SER A 61 0.24 10.74 -18.42
CA SER A 61 1.28 9.79 -18.84
C SER A 61 1.45 8.64 -17.85
N ILE A 62 1.26 8.89 -16.56
CA ILE A 62 1.33 7.86 -15.53
C ILE A 62 0.15 6.89 -15.65
N MET A 63 -1.06 7.42 -15.88
CA MET A 63 -2.30 6.63 -15.88
C MET A 63 -2.60 5.96 -17.22
N ASN A 64 -2.34 6.65 -18.34
CA ASN A 64 -2.70 6.16 -19.68
C ASN A 64 -1.53 5.43 -20.35
N ASP A 65 -0.31 5.96 -20.25
CA ASP A 65 0.88 5.35 -20.87
C ASP A 65 1.56 4.32 -19.94
N GLY A 66 1.17 4.27 -18.66
CA GLY A 66 1.71 3.33 -17.68
C GLY A 66 3.12 3.69 -17.19
N ASN A 67 3.54 4.96 -17.29
CA ASN A 67 4.87 5.44 -16.87
C ASN A 67 5.03 5.50 -15.33
N LEU A 68 4.79 4.38 -14.66
CA LEU A 68 4.79 4.24 -13.19
C LEU A 68 6.16 4.42 -12.55
N LYS A 69 7.26 4.22 -13.31
CA LYS A 69 8.63 4.42 -12.82
C LYS A 69 8.85 5.81 -12.24
N LEU A 70 8.22 6.83 -12.82
CA LEU A 70 8.26 8.21 -12.32
C LEU A 70 7.78 8.35 -10.87
N VAL A 71 6.92 7.43 -10.42
CA VAL A 71 6.40 7.39 -9.06
C VAL A 71 7.16 6.37 -8.21
N LEU A 72 7.43 5.18 -8.75
CA LEU A 72 8.03 4.07 -7.99
C LEU A 72 9.49 4.32 -7.63
N ASP A 73 10.29 4.87 -8.54
CA ASP A 73 11.72 5.04 -8.30
C ASP A 73 12.01 6.00 -7.14
N PRO A 74 11.37 7.20 -7.06
CA PRO A 74 11.53 8.08 -5.89
C PRO A 74 11.07 7.45 -4.57
N LEU A 75 9.99 6.66 -4.59
CA LEU A 75 9.49 5.98 -3.39
C LEU A 75 10.44 4.91 -2.89
N ASN A 76 11.00 4.11 -3.81
CA ASN A 76 11.97 3.08 -3.48
C ASN A 76 13.27 3.70 -2.95
N ALA A 77 13.74 4.78 -3.57
CA ALA A 77 14.92 5.51 -3.09
C ALA A 77 14.71 6.06 -1.67
N HIS A 78 13.54 6.64 -1.39
CA HIS A 78 13.21 7.10 -0.04
C HIS A 78 13.14 5.95 0.97
N ALA A 79 12.51 4.83 0.62
CA ALA A 79 12.42 3.66 1.49
C ALA A 79 13.82 3.08 1.80
N GLN A 80 14.70 3.03 0.80
CA GLN A 80 16.09 2.60 0.99
C GLN A 80 16.87 3.56 1.90
N ALA A 81 16.72 4.88 1.68
CA ALA A 81 17.37 5.89 2.51
C ALA A 81 16.94 5.80 3.98
N GLU A 82 15.64 5.63 4.24
CA GLU A 82 15.14 5.45 5.61
C GLU A 82 15.62 4.13 6.23
N ALA A 83 15.66 3.04 5.47
CA ALA A 83 16.19 1.76 5.96
C ALA A 83 17.69 1.82 6.32
N ILE A 84 18.50 2.53 5.52
CA ILE A 84 19.93 2.74 5.80
C ILE A 84 20.09 3.55 7.10
N LYS A 85 19.32 4.63 7.24
CA LYS A 85 19.33 5.50 8.42
C LYS A 85 18.88 4.76 9.69
N GLU A 86 17.87 3.92 9.59
CA GLU A 86 17.41 3.08 10.71
C GLU A 86 18.44 2.00 11.09
N ALA A 87 19.19 1.48 10.10
CA ALA A 87 20.31 0.59 10.34
C ALA A 87 21.55 1.29 10.92
N GLY A 88 21.53 2.62 11.09
CA GLY A 88 22.61 3.40 11.71
C GLY A 88 23.88 3.55 10.85
N LEU A 89 23.74 3.39 9.53
CA LEU A 89 24.77 3.67 8.52
C LEU A 89 24.53 5.06 7.90
#